data_AF-A0A3S0HXP0-F1
#
_entry.id   AF-A0A3S0HXP0-F1
#
_cell.length_a   1.000
_cell.length_b   1.000
_cell.length_c   1.000
_cell.angle_alpha   90.00
_cell.angle_beta   90.00
_cell.angle_gamma   90.00
#
_symmetry.space_group_name_H-M   'P 1'
#
loop_
_entity.id
_entity.type
_entity.pdbx_description
1 polymer ?
#
loop_
_entity_poly.entity_id
_entity_poly.type
_entity_poly.pdbx_seq_one_letter_code
_entity_poly.pdbx_strand_id
1 'polypeptide(L)'
;MLQLGSVSRRRRWKKKRAEGATIIFLDESGFSLKTTRVRAWGRRGETPIIPTKLRWAHLSVIGAITTSGQFLQHTCQGAVRSPQVVKFLDHVLRHVAGEVVVILDRAMIHRSKA
;
A
#
# COMPACT_ATOMS: atom_id res chain seq x y z
N MET A 1 -2.06 42.86 -23.78
CA MET A 1 -2.51 41.51 -24.16
C MET A 1 -1.77 40.51 -23.27
N LEU A 2 -2.39 40.07 -22.17
CA LEU A 2 -1.76 39.20 -21.17
C LEU A 2 -1.70 37.76 -21.71
N GLN A 3 -0.49 37.19 -21.77
CA GLN A 3 -0.29 35.77 -22.08
C GLN A 3 -0.87 34.93 -20.95
N LEU A 4 -1.96 34.21 -21.24
CA LEU A 4 -2.46 33.11 -20.41
C LEU A 4 -1.45 31.96 -20.49
N GLY A 5 -0.55 31.89 -19.50
CA GLY A 5 0.36 30.77 -19.34
C GLY A 5 -0.41 29.46 -19.22
N SER A 6 -0.14 28.52 -20.12
CA SER A 6 -0.73 27.18 -20.04
C SER A 6 -0.28 26.53 -18.74
N VAL A 7 -1.24 26.22 -17.86
CA VAL A 7 -0.98 25.43 -16.65
C VAL A 7 -0.65 24.01 -17.12
N SER A 8 0.64 23.79 -17.37
CA SER A 8 1.24 22.48 -17.60
C SER A 8 0.68 21.50 -16.57
N ARG A 9 -0.08 20.48 -17.02
CA ARG A 9 -0.54 19.33 -16.21
C ARG A 9 0.64 18.44 -15.79
N ARG A 10 1.76 19.02 -15.33
CA ARG A 10 2.76 18.26 -14.58
C ARG A 10 2.04 17.76 -13.33
N ARG A 11 2.09 16.44 -13.11
CA ARG A 11 1.53 15.83 -11.89
C ARG A 11 2.01 16.65 -10.69
N ARG A 12 1.08 17.22 -9.92
CA ARG A 12 1.33 18.21 -8.84
C ARG A 12 2.45 17.79 -7.88
N TRP A 13 2.57 16.48 -7.61
CA TRP A 13 3.62 15.92 -6.77
C TRP A 13 5.02 16.03 -7.35
N LYS A 14 5.20 16.06 -8.68
CA LYS A 14 6.53 16.24 -9.31
C LYS A 14 7.11 17.62 -8.99
N LYS A 15 6.25 18.66 -8.97
CA LYS A 15 6.62 20.01 -8.56
C LYS A 15 7.02 20.02 -7.08
N LYS A 16 6.19 19.44 -6.21
CA LYS A 16 6.48 19.33 -4.78
C LYS A 16 7.78 18.59 -4.47
N ARG A 17 8.08 17.53 -5.23
CA ARG A 17 9.37 16.83 -5.14
C ARG A 17 10.54 17.74 -5.50
N ALA A 18 10.41 18.56 -6.54
CA ALA A 18 11.45 19.52 -6.91
C ALA A 18 11.62 20.65 -5.88
N GLU A 19 10.57 20.96 -5.11
CA GLU A 19 10.59 21.89 -3.97
C GLU A 19 11.14 21.25 -2.67
N GLY A 20 11.59 19.99 -2.72
CA GLY A 20 12.20 19.29 -1.59
C GLY A 20 11.24 18.45 -0.74
N ALA A 21 9.95 18.36 -1.11
CA ALA A 21 9.01 17.51 -0.40
C ALA A 21 9.31 16.01 -0.65
N THR A 22 9.18 15.20 0.41
CA THR A 22 9.25 13.75 0.29
C THR A 22 7.93 13.22 -0.26
N ILE A 23 7.98 12.55 -1.41
CA ILE A 23 6.81 11.90 -1.99
C ILE A 23 6.72 10.49 -1.46
N ILE A 24 5.53 10.11 -1.00
CA ILE A 24 5.26 8.80 -0.43
C ILE A 24 4.17 8.15 -1.25
N PHE A 25 4.44 6.97 -1.79
CA PHE A 25 3.44 6.13 -2.44
C PHE A 25 2.96 5.12 -1.42
N LEU A 26 1.67 5.15 -1.10
CA LEU A 26 1.06 4.27 -0.11
C LEU A 26 -0.03 3.44 -0.78
N ASP A 27 -0.05 2.15 -0.45
CA ASP A 27 -1.02 1.19 -0.96
C ASP A 27 -1.26 0.07 0.07
N GLU A 28 -2.31 -0.72 -0.17
CA GLU A 28 -2.68 -1.89 0.61
C GLU A 28 -2.45 -3.19 -0.16
N SER A 29 -2.16 -4.26 0.58
CA SER A 29 -2.09 -5.62 0.04
C SER A 29 -2.79 -6.60 0.98
N GLY A 30 -3.73 -7.37 0.45
CA GLY A 30 -4.42 -8.44 1.16
C GLY A 30 -3.82 -9.81 0.87
N PHE A 31 -3.61 -10.61 1.91
CA PHE A 31 -3.08 -11.96 1.84
C PHE A 31 -4.10 -12.93 2.43
N SER A 32 -4.58 -13.87 1.61
CA SER A 32 -5.32 -15.02 2.12
C SER A 32 -4.33 -16.09 2.54
N LEU A 33 -4.43 -16.58 3.78
CA LEU A 33 -3.67 -17.73 4.25
C LEU A 33 -4.27 -19.06 3.75
N LYS A 34 -4.86 -19.02 2.57
CA LYS A 34 -5.36 -20.21 1.89
C LYS A 34 -4.19 -21.06 1.45
N THR A 35 -4.32 -22.38 1.58
CA THR A 35 -3.29 -23.30 1.08
C THR A 35 -3.07 -23.06 -0.41
N THR A 36 -1.86 -22.64 -0.76
CA THR A 36 -1.48 -22.39 -2.15
C THR A 36 -1.33 -23.73 -2.87
N ARG A 37 -2.07 -23.90 -3.99
CA ARG A 37 -1.87 -25.06 -4.87
C ARG A 37 -0.71 -24.78 -5.81
N VAL A 38 0.46 -25.36 -5.50
CA VAL A 38 1.64 -25.29 -6.35
C VAL A 38 1.79 -26.57 -7.19
N ARG A 39 2.60 -26.51 -8.26
CA ARG A 39 3.01 -27.75 -8.95
C ARG A 39 3.79 -28.61 -7.97
N ALA A 40 3.39 -29.87 -7.83
CA ALA A 40 4.03 -30.84 -6.97
C ALA A 40 4.42 -32.07 -7.79
N TRP A 41 5.48 -32.76 -7.36
CA TRP A 41 5.87 -34.05 -7.92
C TRP A 41 5.12 -35.16 -7.18
N GLY A 42 4.61 -36.14 -7.93
CA GLY A 42 3.88 -37.28 -7.40
C GLY A 42 4.36 -38.57 -8.06
N ARG A 43 4.05 -39.70 -7.43
CA ARG A 43 4.29 -41.01 -8.05
C ARG A 43 3.44 -41.13 -9.31
N ARG A 44 3.99 -41.76 -10.34
CA ARG A 44 3.27 -41.98 -11.60
C ARG A 44 2.05 -42.86 -11.32
N GLY A 45 0.86 -42.39 -11.71
CA GLY A 45 -0.41 -43.08 -11.47
C GLY A 45 -1.08 -42.74 -10.12
N GLU A 46 -0.41 -42.01 -9.24
CA GLU A 46 -0.99 -41.54 -7.97
C GLU A 46 -1.20 -40.02 -8.03
N THR A 47 -2.45 -39.57 -7.82
CA THR A 47 -2.75 -38.13 -7.75
C THR A 47 -2.42 -37.60 -6.36
N PRO A 48 -1.49 -36.64 -6.22
CA PRO A 48 -1.17 -36.07 -4.92
C PRO A 48 -2.36 -35.33 -4.31
N ILE A 49 -2.69 -35.65 -3.06
CA ILE A 49 -3.73 -35.00 -2.28
C ILE A 49 -3.08 -33.99 -1.34
N ILE A 50 -3.52 -32.73 -1.40
CA ILE A 50 -3.02 -31.66 -0.53
C ILE A 50 -4.12 -31.30 0.49
N PRO A 51 -3.98 -31.67 1.77
CA PRO A 51 -4.92 -31.30 2.82
C PRO A 51 -5.04 -29.80 2.98
N THR A 52 -6.24 -29.32 3.26
CA THR A 52 -6.53 -27.89 3.25
C THR A 52 -7.64 -27.51 4.23
N LYS A 53 -7.59 -26.31 4.82
CA LYS A 53 -8.55 -25.86 5.84
C LYS A 53 -9.70 -25.09 5.20
N LEU A 54 -10.96 -25.50 5.31
CA LEU A 54 -12.07 -24.76 4.68
C LEU A 54 -12.31 -23.32 5.22
N ARG A 55 -11.60 -22.91 6.29
CA ARG A 55 -11.55 -21.54 6.80
C ARG A 55 -10.10 -21.04 6.80
N TRP A 56 -9.90 -19.84 6.28
CA TRP A 56 -8.58 -19.21 6.17
C TRP A 56 -8.61 -17.87 6.89
N ALA A 57 -7.51 -17.54 7.56
CA ALA A 57 -7.31 -16.20 8.05
C ALA A 57 -6.90 -15.27 6.90
N HIS A 58 -7.20 -13.99 7.07
CA HIS A 58 -6.76 -12.93 6.18
C HIS A 58 -5.77 -12.05 6.93
N LEU A 59 -4.66 -11.74 6.28
CA LEU A 59 -3.75 -10.69 6.70
C LEU A 59 -3.84 -9.56 5.69
N SER A 60 -3.68 -8.33 6.15
CA SER A 60 -3.47 -7.20 5.26
C SER A 60 -2.25 -6.42 5.69
N VAL A 61 -1.57 -5.86 4.71
CA VAL A 61 -0.45 -4.95 4.90
C VAL A 61 -0.85 -3.60 4.32
N ILE A 62 -0.61 -2.54 5.07
CA ILE A 62 -0.53 -1.18 4.53
C ILE A 62 0.94 -0.81 4.47
N GLY A 63 1.39 -0.39 3.29
CA GLY A 63 2.79 -0.14 3.01
C GLY A 63 2.99 1.20 2.33
N ALA A 64 4.17 1.79 2.53
CA ALA A 64 4.57 3.03 1.92
C ALA A 64 6.02 2.98 1.47
N ILE A 65 6.30 3.47 0.26
CA ILE A 65 7.65 3.70 -0.25
C ILE A 65 7.86 5.18 -0.54
N THR A 66 8.96 5.73 -0.01
CA THR A 66 9.32 7.14 -0.21
C THR A 66 10.19 7.31 -1.45
N THR A 67 10.24 8.51 -2.03
CA THR A 67 11.20 8.84 -3.09
C THR A 67 12.66 8.88 -2.63
N SER A 68 12.92 8.80 -1.32
CA SER A 68 14.25 8.60 -0.75
C SER A 68 14.63 7.12 -0.59
N GLY A 69 13.74 6.19 -0.94
CA GLY A 69 13.98 4.75 -0.89
C GLY A 69 13.63 4.08 0.44
N GLN A 70 13.04 4.80 1.40
CA GLN A 70 12.59 4.22 2.66
C GLN A 70 11.28 3.45 2.45
N PHE A 71 11.19 2.25 3.02
CA PHE A 71 9.98 1.45 3.04
C PHE A 71 9.47 1.31 4.47
N LEU A 72 8.20 1.64 4.69
CA LEU A 72 7.51 1.56 5.97
C LEU A 72 6.25 0.70 5.78
N GLN A 73 5.92 -0.14 6.75
CA GLN A 73 4.75 -1.02 6.64
C GLN A 73 4.16 -1.39 8.00
N HIS A 74 2.85 -1.62 8.03
CA HIS A 74 2.16 -2.29 9.13
C HIS A 74 1.38 -3.49 8.61
N THR A 75 1.50 -4.62 9.31
CA THR A 75 0.67 -5.81 9.10
C THR A 75 -0.46 -5.85 10.12
N CYS A 76 -1.68 -6.16 9.67
CA CYS A 76 -2.83 -6.38 10.53
C CYS A 76 -3.58 -7.67 10.16
N GLN A 77 -4.26 -8.26 11.14
CA GLN A 77 -5.20 -9.34 10.88
C GLN A 77 -6.52 -8.76 10.35
N GLY A 78 -7.06 -9.39 9.31
CA GLY A 78 -8.27 -8.93 8.64
C GLY A 78 -8.00 -7.78 7.66
N ALA A 79 -9.05 -7.02 7.35
CA ALA A 79 -8.99 -5.90 6.41
C ALA A 79 -8.46 -4.62 7.08
N VAL A 80 -7.70 -3.82 6.32
CA VAL A 80 -7.31 -2.46 6.72
C VAL A 80 -8.57 -1.60 6.81
N ARG A 81 -8.73 -0.89 7.93
CA ARG A 81 -9.79 0.12 8.11
C ARG A 81 -9.15 1.45 8.49
N SER A 82 -9.96 2.50 8.51
CA SER A 82 -9.51 3.86 8.78
C SER A 82 -8.66 4.03 10.05
N PRO A 83 -8.93 3.36 11.19
CA PRO A 83 -8.04 3.45 12.35
C PRO A 83 -6.62 2.92 12.09
N GLN A 84 -6.47 1.88 11.27
CA GLN A 84 -5.16 1.35 10.88
C GLN A 84 -4.44 2.31 9.92
N VAL A 85 -5.17 2.95 9.00
CA VAL A 85 -4.63 3.97 8.09
C VAL A 85 -4.08 5.15 8.89
N VAL A 86 -4.86 5.70 9.83
CA VAL A 86 -4.42 6.83 10.68
C VAL A 86 -3.16 6.45 11.47
N LYS A 87 -3.18 5.31 12.17
CA LYS A 87 -2.00 4.82 12.91
C LYS A 87 -0.77 4.64 12.03
N PHE A 88 -0.95 4.24 10.78
CA PHE A 88 0.15 4.10 9.83
C PHE A 88 0.66 5.45 9.35
N LEU A 89 -0.20 6.42 9.06
CA LEU A 89 0.23 7.78 8.74
C LEU A 89 0.99 8.44 9.91
N ASP A 90 0.55 8.23 11.16
CA ASP A 90 1.30 8.66 12.35
C ASP A 90 2.68 8.00 12.43
N HIS A 91 2.78 6.73 12.05
CA HIS A 91 4.07 6.05 11.95
C HIS A 91 4.95 6.65 10.85
N VAL A 92 4.39 6.96 9.67
CA VAL A 92 5.11 7.61 8.58
C VAL A 92 5.65 8.99 9.00
N LEU A 93 4.82 9.82 9.62
CA LEU A 93 5.22 11.17 10.06
C LEU A 93 6.30 11.16 11.15
N ARG A 94 6.45 10.06 11.91
CA ARG A 94 7.55 9.89 12.88
C ARG A 94 8.89 9.57 12.22
N HIS A 95 8.88 8.97 11.02
CA HIS A 95 10.10 8.49 10.35
C HIS A 95 10.51 9.37 9.16
N VAL A 96 9.57 10.12 8.57
CA VAL A 96 9.83 11.00 7.43
C VAL A 96 9.71 12.45 7.88
N ALA A 97 10.84 13.16 7.90
CA ALA A 97 10.89 14.57 8.26
C ALA A 97 10.55 15.49 7.07
N GLY A 98 10.10 16.71 7.39
CA GLY A 98 9.86 17.78 6.42
C GLY A 98 8.48 17.74 5.75
N GLU A 99 8.35 18.42 4.61
CA GLU A 99 7.10 18.42 3.85
C GLU A 99 6.89 17.05 3.19
N VAL A 100 5.72 16.44 3.42
CA VAL A 100 5.36 15.14 2.89
C VAL A 100 4.16 15.26 1.95
N VAL A 101 4.24 14.60 0.81
CA VAL A 101 3.09 14.43 -0.11
C VAL A 101 2.81 12.94 -0.24
N VAL A 102 1.67 12.51 0.31
CA VAL A 102 1.21 11.13 0.18
C VAL A 102 0.36 10.98 -1.08
N ILE A 103 0.69 9.97 -1.88
CA ILE A 103 -0.05 9.57 -3.06
C ILE A 103 -0.76 8.27 -2.71
N LEU A 104 -2.09 8.34 -2.79
CA LEU A 104 -3.04 7.31 -2.40
C LEU A 104 -4.01 7.09 -3.56
N ASP A 105 -4.67 5.94 -3.59
CA ASP A 105 -5.85 5.75 -4.42
C ASP A 105 -7.07 6.48 -3.83
N ARG A 106 -8.28 6.17 -4.33
CA ARG A 106 -9.53 6.81 -3.86
C ARG A 106 -10.38 5.88 -2.99
N ALA A 107 -9.79 4.83 -2.41
CA ALA A 107 -10.52 3.91 -1.54
C ALA A 107 -11.24 4.65 -0.41
N MET A 108 -12.41 4.16 -0.01
CA MET A 108 -13.23 4.84 1.00
C MET A 108 -12.53 4.93 2.36
N ILE A 109 -11.69 3.95 2.69
CA ILE A 109 -10.90 3.93 3.93
C ILE A 109 -9.98 5.16 4.07
N HIS A 110 -9.49 5.71 2.94
CA HIS A 110 -8.65 6.90 2.87
C HIS A 110 -9.42 8.21 2.95
N ARG A 111 -10.74 8.17 2.75
CA ARG A 111 -11.63 9.34 2.76
C ARG A 111 -12.58 9.39 3.95
N SER A 112 -12.44 8.42 4.86
CA SER A 112 -13.18 8.40 6.12
C SER A 112 -12.82 9.61 6.98
N LYS A 113 -13.77 10.08 7.77
CA LYS A 113 -13.44 10.93 8.92
C LYS A 113 -12.73 10.07 9.97
N ALA A 114 -11.75 10.66 10.63
CA ALA A 114 -11.12 10.07 11.82
C ALA A 114 -12.05 10.21 13.02
#